data_AF-A0A383S9N0-F1
#
_entry.id   AF-A0A383S9N0-F1
#
_cell.length_a   1.000
_cell.length_b   1.000
_cell.length_c   1.000
_cell.angle_alpha   90.00
_cell.angle_beta   90.00
_cell.angle_gamma   90.00
#
_symmetry.space_group_name_H-M   'P 1'
#
loop_
_entity.id
_entity.type
_entity.pdbx_description
1 polymer ?
#
loop_
_entity_poly.entity_id
_entity_poly.type
_entity_poly.pdbx_seq_one_letter_code
_entity_poly.pdbx_strand_id
1 'polypeptide(L)'
;MAGSRRLGPFQGIRLVLVSLRHNLEQEPLAELFGISQSTVSRVLTAWTPLIAGILEQNVPTADDLDPGTQLIIDGTLVPCRYVA
;
A
#
# COMPACT_ATOMS: atom_id res chain seq x y z
N MET A 1 -8.91 -22.82 -14.83
CA MET A 1 -7.43 -22.86 -14.96
C MET A 1 -6.91 -21.43 -14.94
N ALA A 2 -6.40 -20.94 -13.81
CA ALA A 2 -5.83 -19.59 -13.74
C ALA A 2 -4.36 -19.67 -14.22
N GLY A 3 -4.11 -19.23 -15.45
CA GLY A 3 -2.77 -19.19 -16.01
C GLY A 3 -1.85 -18.29 -15.18
N SER A 4 -0.63 -18.78 -14.92
CA SER A 4 0.46 -18.07 -14.25
C SER A 4 0.95 -16.88 -15.09
N ARG A 5 0.14 -15.82 -15.18
CA ARG A 5 0.61 -14.53 -15.70
C ARG A 5 1.21 -13.78 -14.53
N ARG A 6 2.55 -13.78 -14.45
CA ARG A 6 3.28 -12.86 -13.56
C ARG A 6 2.89 -11.44 -13.96
N LEU A 7 2.36 -10.66 -13.00
CA LEU A 7 2.10 -9.25 -13.24
C LEU A 7 3.43 -8.54 -13.52
N GLY A 8 3.47 -7.73 -14.57
CA GLY A 8 4.59 -6.82 -14.79
C GLY A 8 4.65 -5.74 -13.71
N PRO A 9 5.79 -5.03 -13.56
CA PRO A 9 6.00 -4.02 -12.51
C PRO A 9 4.88 -2.99 -12.40
N PHE A 10 4.44 -2.45 -13.54
CA PHE A 10 3.34 -1.48 -13.59
C PHE A 10 2.03 -2.01 -13.00
N GLN A 11 1.65 -3.25 -13.33
CA GLN A 11 0.42 -3.84 -12.81
C GLN A 11 0.55 -4.21 -11.33
N GLY A 12 1.74 -4.64 -10.88
CA GLY A 12 2.02 -4.88 -9.46
C GLY A 12 1.87 -3.62 -8.62
N ILE A 13 2.46 -2.51 -9.07
CA ILE A 13 2.35 -1.20 -8.40
C ILE A 13 0.89 -0.73 -8.40
N ARG A 14 0.18 -0.80 -9.55
CA ARG A 14 -1.24 -0.41 -9.61
C ARG A 14 -2.10 -1.22 -8.65
N LEU A 15 -1.86 -2.52 -8.53
CA LEU A 15 -2.57 -3.36 -7.58
C LEU A 15 -2.37 -2.87 -6.14
N VAL A 16 -1.14 -2.60 -5.73
CA VAL A 16 -0.84 -2.11 -4.38
C VAL A 16 -1.50 -0.75 -4.12
N LEU A 17 -1.42 0.17 -5.08
CA LEU A 17 -2.04 1.49 -4.95
C LEU A 17 -3.57 1.42 -4.86
N VAL A 18 -4.21 0.52 -5.61
CA VAL A 18 -5.66 0.29 -5.52
C VAL A 18 -6.03 -0.30 -4.16
N SER A 19 -5.25 -1.28 -3.67
CA SER A 19 -5.43 -1.87 -2.33
C SER A 19 -5.38 -0.80 -1.24
N LEU A 20 -4.33 0.04 -1.23
CA LEU A 20 -4.14 1.08 -0.22
C LEU A 20 -5.17 2.22 -0.33
N ARG A 21 -5.50 2.67 -1.55
CA ARG A 21 -6.41 3.80 -1.75
C ARG A 21 -7.84 3.49 -1.35
N HIS A 22 -8.27 2.24 -1.51
CA HIS A 22 -9.64 1.82 -1.31
C HIS A 22 -9.80 0.86 -0.12
N ASN A 23 -8.71 0.59 0.61
CA ASN A 23 -8.65 -0.37 1.71
C ASN A 23 -9.31 -1.72 1.35
N LEU A 24 -9.04 -2.22 0.13
CA LEU A 24 -9.68 -3.42 -0.39
C LEU A 24 -9.02 -4.69 0.14
N GLU A 25 -9.86 -5.66 0.49
CA GLU A 25 -9.43 -7.03 0.79
C GLU A 25 -8.90 -7.77 -0.46
N GLN A 26 -8.17 -8.86 -0.24
CA GLN A 26 -7.46 -9.56 -1.31
C GLN A 26 -8.39 -10.27 -2.31
N GLU A 27 -9.57 -10.70 -1.88
CA GLU A 27 -10.54 -11.39 -2.75
C GLU A 27 -11.14 -10.45 -3.79
N PRO A 28 -11.69 -9.26 -3.43
CA PRO A 28 -12.09 -8.25 -4.41
C PRO A 28 -10.97 -7.82 -5.37
N LEU A 29 -9.73 -7.71 -4.86
CA LEU A 29 -8.56 -7.41 -5.70
C LEU A 29 -8.26 -8.53 -6.71
N ALA A 30 -8.43 -9.79 -6.30
CA ALA A 30 -8.22 -10.95 -7.15
C ALA A 30 -9.21 -10.94 -8.32
N GLU A 31 -10.48 -10.65 -8.04
CA GLU A 31 -11.52 -10.47 -9.05
C GLU A 31 -11.23 -9.31 -9.99
N LEU A 32 -10.94 -8.12 -9.44
CA LEU A 32 -10.67 -6.90 -10.22
C LEU A 32 -9.48 -7.05 -11.19
N PHE A 33 -8.44 -7.77 -10.78
CA PHE A 33 -7.24 -7.99 -11.59
C PHE A 33 -7.25 -9.31 -12.38
N GLY A 34 -8.29 -10.14 -12.22
CA GLY A 34 -8.42 -11.43 -12.92
C GLY A 34 -7.30 -12.43 -12.59
N ILE A 35 -6.83 -12.44 -11.35
CA ILE A 35 -5.73 -13.29 -10.85
C ILE A 35 -6.14 -14.04 -9.58
N SER A 36 -5.34 -15.00 -9.13
CA SER A 36 -5.62 -15.67 -7.85
C SER A 36 -5.34 -14.76 -6.65
N GLN A 37 -6.09 -14.93 -5.57
CA GLN A 37 -5.81 -14.29 -4.28
C GLN A 37 -4.38 -14.56 -3.79
N SER A 38 -3.85 -15.79 -3.99
CA SER A 38 -2.45 -16.11 -3.69
C SER A 38 -1.43 -15.32 -4.51
N THR A 39 -1.81 -14.82 -5.69
CA THR A 39 -0.98 -13.92 -6.49
C THR A 39 -1.09 -12.49 -5.99
N VAL A 40 -2.30 -12.04 -5.61
CA VAL A 40 -2.52 -10.75 -4.92
C VAL A 40 -1.66 -10.67 -3.66
N SER A 41 -1.73 -11.67 -2.78
CA SER A 41 -0.93 -11.78 -1.57
C SER A 41 0.57 -11.59 -1.85
N ARG A 42 1.12 -12.37 -2.79
CA ARG A 42 2.54 -12.27 -3.17
C ARG A 42 2.92 -10.88 -3.71
N VAL A 43 2.05 -10.26 -4.49
CA VAL A 43 2.28 -8.91 -5.04
C VAL A 43 2.30 -7.88 -3.93
N LEU A 44 1.31 -7.90 -3.02
CA LEU A 44 1.26 -7.00 -1.87
C LEU A 44 2.51 -7.19 -0.99
N THR A 45 2.87 -8.42 -0.65
CA THR A 45 4.07 -8.71 0.15
C THR A 45 5.36 -8.21 -0.51
N ALA A 46 5.49 -8.36 -1.84
CA ALA A 46 6.70 -7.96 -2.54
C ALA A 46 6.81 -6.45 -2.77
N TRP A 47 5.72 -5.78 -3.11
CA TRP A 47 5.75 -4.39 -3.59
C TRP A 47 5.45 -3.34 -2.53
N THR A 48 4.61 -3.64 -1.54
CA THR A 48 4.30 -2.71 -0.45
C THR A 48 5.55 -2.17 0.25
N PRO A 49 6.53 -2.98 0.69
CA PRO A 49 7.72 -2.44 1.34
C PRO A 49 8.60 -1.59 0.41
N LEU A 50 8.66 -1.93 -0.89
CA LEU A 50 9.44 -1.15 -1.86
C LEU A 50 8.82 0.24 -2.09
N ILE A 51 7.50 0.30 -2.21
CA ILE A 51 6.76 1.56 -2.33
C ILE A 51 6.92 2.39 -1.05
N ALA A 52 6.79 1.76 0.13
CA ALA A 52 6.99 2.43 1.40
C ALA A 52 8.40 3.03 1.53
N GLY A 53 9.45 2.29 1.16
CA GLY A 53 10.83 2.78 1.20
C GLY A 53 11.09 3.96 0.26
N ILE A 54 10.49 3.97 -0.95
CA ILE A 54 10.59 5.11 -1.87
C ILE A 54 9.87 6.34 -1.30
N LEU A 55 8.76 6.13 -0.60
CA LEU A 55 7.93 7.18 -0.04
C LEU A 55 8.37 7.62 1.37
N GLU A 56 9.39 6.99 1.96
CA GLU A 56 9.83 7.25 3.33
C GLU A 56 10.17 8.72 3.58
N GLN A 57 10.83 9.38 2.62
CA GLN A 57 11.15 10.81 2.71
C GLN A 57 9.93 11.74 2.66
N ASN A 58 8.77 11.22 2.21
CA ASN A 58 7.51 11.95 2.18
C ASN A 58 6.68 11.73 3.46
N VAL A 59 7.13 10.87 4.38
CA VAL A 59 6.48 10.71 5.69
C VAL A 59 6.82 11.93 6.56
N PRO A 60 5.83 12.62 7.12
CA PRO A 60 6.08 13.81 7.94
C PRO A 60 6.86 13.44 9.21
N THR A 61 7.62 14.39 9.71
CA THR A 61 8.17 14.37 11.07
C THR A 61 7.16 14.98 12.04
N ALA A 62 7.35 14.80 13.34
CA ALA A 62 6.47 15.43 14.33
C ALA A 62 6.46 16.97 14.20
N ASP A 63 7.60 17.57 13.82
CA ASP A 63 7.75 19.02 13.66
C ASP A 63 7.03 19.54 12.40
N ASP A 64 6.74 18.67 11.43
CA ASP A 64 5.97 19.02 10.22
C ASP A 64 4.45 19.09 10.50
N LEU A 65 4.00 18.61 11.66
CA LEU A 65 2.57 18.55 12.02
C LEU A 65 2.16 19.75 12.89
N ASP A 66 0.93 20.22 12.70
CA ASP A 66 0.33 21.23 13.59
C ASP A 66 0.11 20.63 15.00
N PRO A 67 0.74 21.17 16.05
CA PRO A 67 0.60 20.67 17.43
C PRO A 67 -0.84 20.72 17.97
N GLY A 68 -1.70 21.57 17.38
CA GLY A 68 -3.10 21.67 17.74
C GLY A 68 -4.00 20.62 17.08
N THR A 69 -3.48 19.85 16.11
CA THR A 69 -4.29 18.97 15.26
C THR A 69 -3.88 17.51 15.41
N GLN A 70 -4.84 16.64 15.71
CA GLN A 70 -4.64 15.19 15.68
C GLN A 70 -5.06 14.65 14.31
N LEU A 71 -4.07 14.26 13.48
CA LEU A 71 -4.35 13.66 12.18
C LEU A 71 -4.59 12.15 12.33
N ILE A 72 -5.81 11.71 11.97
CA ILE A 72 -6.25 10.31 12.01
C ILE A 72 -6.72 9.91 10.61
N ILE A 73 -6.23 8.78 10.10
CA ILE A 73 -6.66 8.15 8.85
C ILE A 73 -7.22 6.77 9.19
N ASP A 74 -8.46 6.49 8.80
CA ASP A 74 -9.14 5.20 9.03
C ASP A 74 -9.02 4.68 10.48
N GLY A 75 -9.15 5.59 11.46
CA GLY A 75 -9.06 5.26 12.89
C GLY A 75 -7.63 5.06 13.42
N THR A 76 -6.61 5.27 12.58
CA THR A 76 -5.20 5.15 12.91
C THR A 76 -4.52 6.52 12.91
N LEU A 77 -3.65 6.77 13.89
CA LEU A 77 -2.83 7.98 13.90
C LEU A 77 -1.91 8.02 12.67
N VAL A 78 -1.74 9.20 12.07
CA VAL A 78 -0.78 9.38 10.99
C VAL A 78 0.63 9.03 11.51
N PRO A 79 1.35 8.11 10.84
CA PRO A 79 2.71 7.76 11.25
C PRO A 79 3.65 8.95 11.00
N CYS A 80 4.46 9.27 12.00
CA CYS A 80 5.56 10.23 11.87
C CYS A 80 6.88 9.48 11.82
N ARG A 81 7.81 9.94 10.97
CA ARG A 81 9.19 9.44 11.01
C ARG A 81 9.94 10.12 12.15
N TYR A 82 10.79 9.35 12.83
CA TYR A 82 11.74 9.89 13.80
C TYR A 82 12.90 10.57 13.07
N VAL A 83 13.36 11.71 13.57
CA VAL A 83 14.61 12.36 13.14
C VAL A 83 15.51 12.44 14.36
N ALA A 84 16.72 11.88 14.25
CA ALA A 84 17.74 11.90 15.29
C ALA A 84 18.58 13.19 15.24
#